data_AF-A0A7S1C5Q2-F1
#
_entry.id   AF-A0A7S1C5Q2-F1
#
_cell.length_a   1.000
_cell.length_b   1.000
_cell.length_c   1.000
_cell.angle_alpha   90.00
_cell.angle_beta   90.00
_cell.angle_gamma   90.00
#
_symmetry.space_group_name_H-M   'P 1'
#
loop_
_entity.id
_entity.type
_entity.pdbx_description
1 polymer ?
#
loop_
_entity_poly.entity_id
_entity_poly.type
_entity_poly.pdbx_seq_one_letter_code
_entity_poly.pdbx_strand_id
1 'polypeptide(L)'
;ADGWHCMFGAAAAPHVQTPLFVLNSKYDTWQQKAIIGANCSIAACDAKTQAFWVDYGHEMVANLTALPARHGAFLTNCPAHCQTGMTNWDAATIGGTSMKQAFLSWYSAASAAREAWRGDAAMRWVETCDVHSCGSDTC
;
A
#
# COMPACT_ATOMS: atom_id res chain seq x y z
N ALA A 1 -20.42 2.91 18.17
CA ALA A 1 -19.13 2.64 17.49
C ALA A 1 -18.11 3.60 18.09
N ASP A 2 -16.97 3.09 18.53
CA ASP A 2 -15.94 3.92 19.14
C ASP A 2 -15.16 4.62 18.04
N GLY A 3 -15.17 5.96 18.05
CA GLY A 3 -14.65 6.78 16.94
C GLY A 3 -13.18 6.56 16.59
N TRP A 4 -12.39 5.96 17.50
CA TRP A 4 -10.99 5.64 17.27
C TRP A 4 -10.77 4.66 16.11
N HIS A 5 -11.74 3.80 15.80
CA HIS A 5 -11.64 2.87 14.66
C HIS A 5 -11.42 3.62 13.33
N CYS A 6 -11.98 4.83 13.20
CA CYS A 6 -11.83 5.66 12.00
C CYS A 6 -10.41 6.21 11.82
N MET A 7 -9.51 6.07 12.81
CA MET A 7 -8.10 6.43 12.69
C MET A 7 -7.30 5.37 11.91
N PHE A 8 -7.88 4.19 11.65
CA PHE A 8 -7.24 3.10 10.93
C PHE A 8 -7.68 3.11 9.47
N GLY A 9 -6.72 3.26 8.56
CA GLY A 9 -6.99 3.34 7.13
C GLY A 9 -7.81 2.17 6.59
N ALA A 10 -7.52 0.94 7.03
CA ALA A 10 -8.27 -0.26 6.64
C ALA A 10 -9.76 -0.20 7.03
N ALA A 11 -10.10 0.42 8.16
CA ALA A 11 -11.48 0.60 8.60
C ALA A 11 -12.15 1.80 7.93
N ALA A 12 -11.43 2.91 7.74
CA ALA A 12 -12.00 4.15 7.21
C ALA A 12 -12.15 4.14 5.68
N ALA A 13 -11.16 3.63 4.94
CA ALA A 13 -11.09 3.71 3.49
C ALA A 13 -12.33 3.15 2.75
N PRO A 14 -12.94 2.01 3.16
CA PRO A 14 -14.16 1.51 2.53
C PRO A 14 -15.33 2.51 2.54
N HIS A 15 -15.37 3.41 3.52
CA HIS A 15 -16.44 4.38 3.70
C HIS A 15 -16.18 5.75 3.05
N VAL A 16 -14.95 6.01 2.58
CA VAL A 16 -14.58 7.27 1.92
C VAL A 16 -15.25 7.37 0.55
N GLN A 17 -16.11 8.38 0.35
CA GLN A 17 -16.86 8.51 -0.91
C GLN A 17 -16.03 9.06 -2.07
N THR A 18 -15.12 9.99 -1.78
CA THR A 18 -14.19 10.52 -2.78
C THR A 18 -13.24 9.43 -3.25
N PRO A 19 -12.90 9.37 -4.55
CA PRO A 19 -11.81 8.52 -5.01
C PRO A 19 -10.56 8.73 -4.15
N LEU A 20 -9.96 7.63 -3.73
CA LEU A 20 -8.79 7.61 -2.83
C LEU A 20 -7.72 6.78 -3.52
N PHE A 21 -6.48 7.23 -3.44
CA PHE A 21 -5.31 6.46 -3.81
C PHE A 21 -4.51 6.13 -2.57
N VAL A 22 -4.46 4.86 -2.19
CA VAL A 22 -3.68 4.43 -1.04
C VAL A 22 -2.26 4.12 -1.48
N LEU A 23 -1.30 4.88 -0.98
CA LEU A 23 0.11 4.62 -1.17
C LEU A 23 0.68 4.16 0.17
N ASN A 24 1.29 2.98 0.22
CA ASN A 24 1.96 2.53 1.42
C ASN A 24 3.12 1.56 1.14
N SER A 25 4.01 1.41 2.11
CA SER A 25 4.89 0.26 2.20
C SER A 25 4.15 -0.86 2.93
N LYS A 26 4.20 -2.08 2.39
CA LYS A 26 3.66 -3.26 3.07
C LYS A 26 4.37 -3.52 4.38
N TYR A 27 5.63 -3.10 4.48
CA TYR A 27 6.49 -3.26 5.64
C TYR A 27 7.04 -1.89 6.06
N ASP A 28 6.13 -0.97 6.40
CA ASP A 28 6.49 0.40 6.80
C ASP A 28 7.41 0.41 8.02
N THR A 29 8.53 1.14 7.91
CA THR A 29 9.58 1.12 8.92
C THR A 29 9.22 1.89 10.18
N TRP A 30 8.24 2.80 10.13
CA TRP A 30 7.70 3.46 11.32
C TRP A 30 6.77 2.52 12.07
N GLN A 31 5.84 1.85 11.39
CA GLN A 31 4.98 0.82 11.99
C GLN A 31 5.84 -0.26 12.67
N GLN A 32 6.92 -0.66 12.02
CA GLN A 32 7.84 -1.65 12.54
C GLN A 32 8.47 -1.26 13.88
N LYS A 33 9.00 -0.04 13.96
CA LYS A 33 9.71 0.41 15.15
C LYS A 33 8.78 0.91 16.25
N ALA A 34 7.76 1.69 15.88
CA ALA A 34 6.94 2.43 16.82
C ALA A 34 5.79 1.60 17.41
N ILE A 35 5.22 0.66 16.63
CA ILE A 35 4.06 -0.11 17.07
C ILE A 35 4.45 -1.53 17.47
N ILE A 36 5.27 -2.19 16.67
CA ILE A 36 5.64 -3.59 16.90
C ILE A 36 6.89 -3.71 17.79
N GLY A 37 7.78 -2.72 17.74
CA GLY A 37 9.03 -2.72 18.50
C GLY A 37 10.09 -3.67 17.93
N ALA A 38 9.98 -4.04 16.64
CA ALA A 38 10.98 -4.89 15.99
C ALA A 38 12.17 -4.06 15.51
N ASN A 39 13.39 -4.48 15.88
CA ASN A 39 14.65 -3.80 15.53
C ASN A 39 15.55 -4.65 14.63
N CYS A 40 14.94 -5.39 13.71
CA CYS A 40 15.58 -6.30 12.78
C CYS A 40 14.96 -6.10 11.40
N SER A 41 15.67 -6.42 10.31
CA SER A 41 14.98 -6.64 9.03
C SER A 41 14.11 -7.89 9.16
N ILE A 42 12.96 -7.94 8.46
CA ILE A 42 12.02 -9.05 8.61
C ILE A 42 12.74 -10.40 8.43
N ALA A 43 13.52 -10.57 7.36
CA ALA A 43 14.28 -11.80 7.11
C ALA A 43 15.31 -12.18 8.20
N ALA A 44 15.74 -11.24 9.04
CA ALA A 44 16.70 -11.46 10.12
C ALA A 44 16.06 -11.49 11.52
N CYS A 45 14.75 -11.30 11.63
CA CYS A 45 14.03 -11.36 12.90
C CYS A 45 13.88 -12.81 13.40
N ASP A 46 13.44 -13.00 14.65
CA ASP A 46 13.04 -14.31 15.13
C ASP A 46 11.80 -14.85 14.38
N ALA A 47 11.59 -16.16 14.43
CA ALA A 47 10.52 -16.82 13.67
C ALA A 47 9.11 -16.30 14.00
N LYS A 48 8.85 -15.89 15.25
CA LYS A 48 7.54 -15.36 15.64
C LYS A 48 7.32 -13.97 15.03
N THR A 49 8.32 -13.12 15.10
CA THR A 49 8.28 -11.78 14.48
C THR A 49 8.19 -11.88 12.96
N GLN A 50 8.88 -12.83 12.33
CA GLN A 50 8.77 -13.11 10.90
C GLN A 50 7.34 -13.49 10.50
N ALA A 51 6.76 -14.48 11.19
CA ALA A 51 5.39 -14.93 10.92
C ALA A 51 4.38 -13.79 11.07
N PHE A 52 4.50 -12.98 12.12
CA PHE A 52 3.66 -11.80 12.31
C PHE A 52 3.73 -10.84 11.11
N TRP A 53 4.92 -10.57 10.57
CA TRP A 53 5.07 -9.68 9.43
C TRP A 53 4.50 -10.25 8.13
N VAL A 54 4.65 -11.55 7.91
CA VAL A 54 4.02 -12.22 6.78
C VAL A 54 2.50 -12.09 6.89
N ASP A 55 1.91 -12.38 8.04
CA ASP A 55 0.47 -12.22 8.27
C ASP A 55 0.01 -10.76 8.12
N TYR A 56 0.77 -9.81 8.66
CA TYR A 56 0.51 -8.37 8.47
C TYR A 56 0.52 -7.98 6.98
N GLY A 57 1.47 -8.51 6.21
CA GLY A 57 1.57 -8.29 4.77
C GLY A 57 0.36 -8.86 4.03
N HIS A 58 -0.09 -10.07 4.38
CA HIS A 58 -1.30 -10.66 3.82
C HIS A 58 -2.55 -9.83 4.11
N GLU A 59 -2.70 -9.32 5.33
CA GLU A 59 -3.79 -8.43 5.71
C GLU A 59 -3.77 -7.12 4.92
N MET A 60 -2.59 -6.53 4.68
CA MET A 60 -2.46 -5.34 3.82
C MET A 60 -2.95 -5.62 2.39
N VAL A 61 -2.55 -6.75 1.81
CA VAL A 61 -2.98 -7.17 0.47
C VAL A 61 -4.49 -7.41 0.42
N ALA A 62 -5.04 -8.11 1.42
CA ALA A 62 -6.47 -8.40 1.51
C ALA A 62 -7.30 -7.12 1.62
N ASN A 63 -6.92 -6.21 2.52
CA ASN A 63 -7.62 -4.94 2.74
C ASN A 63 -7.62 -4.07 1.47
N LEU A 64 -6.49 -3.97 0.76
CA LEU A 64 -6.42 -3.18 -0.48
C LEU A 64 -7.18 -3.83 -1.63
N THR A 65 -7.19 -5.16 -1.71
CA THR A 65 -7.95 -5.90 -2.73
C THR A 65 -9.46 -5.77 -2.51
N ALA A 66 -9.90 -5.74 -1.25
CA ALA A 66 -11.30 -5.57 -0.87
C ALA A 66 -11.80 -4.11 -0.93
N LEU A 67 -10.94 -3.13 -1.20
CA LEU A 67 -11.38 -1.73 -1.32
C LEU A 67 -12.46 -1.60 -2.40
N PRO A 68 -13.43 -0.69 -2.22
CA PRO A 68 -14.36 -0.33 -3.27
C PRO A 68 -13.65 0.03 -4.59
N ALA A 69 -14.27 -0.35 -5.71
CA ALA A 69 -13.70 -0.22 -7.05
C ALA A 69 -13.27 1.22 -7.41
N ARG A 70 -13.83 2.24 -6.75
CA ARG A 70 -13.44 3.66 -6.91
C ARG A 70 -12.05 4.01 -6.36
N HIS A 71 -11.43 3.14 -5.56
CA HIS A 71 -10.15 3.40 -4.93
C HIS A 71 -9.01 2.66 -5.61
N GLY A 72 -7.94 3.40 -5.89
CA GLY A 72 -6.68 2.86 -6.40
C GLY A 72 -5.68 2.63 -5.26
N ALA A 73 -4.60 1.91 -5.56
CA ALA A 73 -3.57 1.63 -4.58
C ALA A 73 -2.19 1.39 -5.20
N PHE A 74 -1.14 1.66 -4.43
CA PHE A 74 0.24 1.26 -4.70
C PHE A 74 0.87 0.73 -3.41
N LEU A 75 1.13 -0.57 -3.34
CA LEU A 75 1.66 -1.27 -2.17
C LEU A 75 2.96 -1.99 -2.51
N THR A 76 4.08 -1.44 -2.04
CA THR A 76 5.42 -2.00 -2.28
C THR A 76 5.89 -2.90 -1.15
N ASN A 77 6.76 -3.88 -1.45
CA ASN A 77 7.55 -4.58 -0.43
C ASN A 77 8.76 -3.78 0.09
N CYS A 78 9.07 -2.62 -0.49
CA CYS A 78 10.22 -1.82 -0.10
C CYS A 78 10.07 -1.29 1.34
N PRO A 79 10.96 -1.67 2.28
CA PRO A 79 10.91 -1.16 3.64
C PRO A 79 11.19 0.34 3.66
N ALA A 80 10.17 1.15 3.91
CA ALA A 80 10.26 2.60 3.83
C ALA A 80 9.19 3.27 4.69
N HIS A 81 9.39 4.56 4.98
CA HIS A 81 8.41 5.46 5.59
C HIS A 81 8.47 6.81 4.86
N CYS A 82 7.39 7.59 4.79
CA CYS A 82 7.35 8.88 4.05
C CYS A 82 7.70 8.78 2.55
N GLN A 83 7.19 7.76 1.86
CA GLN A 83 7.57 7.39 0.48
C GLN A 83 7.45 8.53 -0.56
N THR A 84 6.54 9.49 -0.39
CA THR A 84 6.30 10.60 -1.34
C THR A 84 7.32 11.74 -1.25
N GLY A 85 8.04 11.87 -0.14
CA GLY A 85 9.05 12.91 0.07
C GLY A 85 10.49 12.44 -0.15
N MET A 86 10.67 11.23 -0.68
CA MET A 86 11.96 10.56 -0.78
C MET A 86 12.18 9.98 -2.19
N THR A 87 13.36 9.39 -2.39
CA THR A 87 13.77 8.72 -3.65
C THR A 87 12.78 7.64 -4.12
N ASN A 88 12.06 7.01 -3.20
CA ASN A 88 11.15 5.90 -3.51
C ASN A 88 9.99 6.29 -4.44
N TRP A 89 9.62 7.58 -4.46
CA TRP A 89 8.56 8.09 -5.32
C TRP A 89 8.81 7.82 -6.81
N ASP A 90 10.07 7.97 -7.24
CA ASP A 90 10.48 7.73 -8.63
C ASP A 90 11.15 6.35 -8.81
N ALA A 91 11.85 5.85 -7.78
CA ALA A 91 12.73 4.69 -7.90
C ALA A 91 12.05 3.34 -7.66
N ALA A 92 11.12 3.25 -6.70
CA ALA A 92 10.53 1.96 -6.37
C ALA A 92 9.44 1.61 -7.39
N THR A 93 9.46 0.38 -7.90
CA THR A 93 8.58 -0.05 -8.98
C THR A 93 7.88 -1.38 -8.67
N ILE A 94 6.65 -1.51 -9.16
CA ILE A 94 5.89 -2.76 -9.21
C ILE A 94 5.60 -3.04 -10.68
N GLY A 95 6.10 -4.16 -11.21
CA GLY A 95 6.02 -4.48 -12.64
C GLY A 95 6.58 -3.38 -13.53
N GLY A 96 7.64 -2.69 -13.10
CA GLY A 96 8.23 -1.55 -13.80
C GLY A 96 7.46 -0.23 -13.73
N THR A 97 6.31 -0.18 -13.06
CA THR A 97 5.57 1.07 -12.82
C THR A 97 6.00 1.68 -11.49
N SER A 98 6.49 2.93 -11.51
CA SER A 98 6.85 3.65 -10.28
C SER A 98 5.62 4.20 -9.54
N MET A 99 5.79 4.54 -8.25
CA MET A 99 4.72 5.19 -7.46
C MET A 99 4.16 6.43 -8.17
N LYS A 100 5.06 7.26 -8.70
CA LYS A 100 4.70 8.46 -9.48
C LYS A 100 3.86 8.13 -10.69
N GLN A 101 4.29 7.15 -11.50
CA GLN A 101 3.56 6.75 -12.71
C GLN A 101 2.19 6.18 -12.37
N ALA A 102 2.11 5.35 -11.33
CA ALA A 102 0.87 4.77 -10.83
C ALA A 102 -0.11 5.85 -10.35
N PHE A 103 0.37 6.79 -9.52
CA PHE A 103 -0.45 7.91 -9.04
C PHE A 103 -0.93 8.79 -10.18
N LEU A 104 -0.06 9.18 -11.12
CA LEU A 104 -0.44 10.01 -12.27
C LEU A 104 -1.49 9.31 -13.13
N SER A 105 -1.32 8.01 -13.40
CA SER A 105 -2.28 7.22 -14.16
C SER A 105 -3.65 7.20 -13.47
N TRP A 106 -3.67 6.91 -12.16
CA TRP A 106 -4.90 6.94 -11.37
C TRP A 106 -5.53 8.33 -11.33
N TYR A 107 -4.74 9.37 -11.09
CA TYR A 107 -5.23 10.74 -10.92
C TYR A 107 -5.86 11.26 -12.21
N SER A 108 -5.22 11.03 -13.37
CA SER A 108 -5.78 11.38 -14.67
C SER A 108 -7.09 10.66 -14.94
N ALA A 109 -7.17 9.35 -14.66
CA ALA A 109 -8.39 8.56 -14.83
C ALA A 109 -9.50 9.02 -13.89
N ALA A 110 -9.20 9.21 -12.59
CA ALA A 110 -10.17 9.64 -11.59
C ALA A 110 -10.69 11.06 -11.85
N SER A 111 -9.84 11.94 -12.38
CA SER A 111 -10.23 13.31 -12.74
C SER A 111 -11.11 13.35 -13.98
N ALA A 112 -10.80 12.58 -15.02
CA ALA A 112 -11.65 12.45 -16.20
C ALA A 112 -13.00 11.80 -15.86
N ALA A 113 -12.99 10.83 -14.94
CA ALA A 113 -14.18 10.12 -14.49
C ALA A 113 -15.09 10.98 -13.59
N ARG A 114 -14.67 12.17 -13.12
CA ARG A 114 -15.60 13.14 -12.50
C ARG A 114 -16.67 13.64 -13.47
N GLU A 115 -16.45 13.53 -14.78
CA GLU A 115 -17.46 13.87 -15.79
C GLU A 115 -18.32 12.66 -16.22
N ALA A 116 -17.85 11.42 -16.02
CA ALA A 116 -18.61 10.18 -16.33
C ALA A 116 -17.93 8.92 -15.74
N TRP A 117 -18.05 8.64 -14.44
CA TRP A 117 -17.44 7.43 -13.85
C TRP A 117 -18.10 6.16 -14.43
N ARG A 118 -17.35 5.42 -15.27
CA ARG A 118 -17.89 4.34 -16.12
C ARG A 118 -18.02 2.97 -15.45
N GLY A 119 -17.78 2.84 -14.15
CA GLY A 119 -17.91 1.55 -13.46
C GLY A 119 -16.65 0.67 -13.50
N ASP A 120 -15.59 1.08 -14.19
CA ASP A 120 -14.33 0.35 -14.24
C ASP A 120 -13.58 0.44 -12.91
N ALA A 121 -12.98 -0.66 -12.46
CA ALA A 121 -12.18 -0.69 -11.25
C ALA A 121 -10.92 0.20 -11.39
N ALA A 122 -10.69 1.05 -10.39
CA ALA A 122 -9.50 1.88 -10.32
C ALA A 122 -8.23 1.01 -10.26
N MET A 123 -7.17 1.52 -10.90
CA MET A 123 -5.90 0.80 -11.01
C MET A 123 -5.24 0.59 -9.63
N ARG A 124 -4.72 -0.63 -9.44
CA ARG A 124 -4.03 -1.05 -8.22
C ARG A 124 -2.75 -1.78 -8.59
N TRP A 125 -1.66 -1.39 -7.96
CA TRP A 125 -0.36 -2.06 -8.03
C TRP A 125 -0.06 -2.59 -6.64
N VAL A 126 -0.21 -3.89 -6.44
CA VAL A 126 -0.11 -4.52 -5.12
C VAL A 126 0.87 -5.66 -5.22
N GLU A 127 2.01 -5.52 -4.54
CA GLU A 127 2.98 -6.60 -4.41
C GLU A 127 2.46 -7.66 -3.43
N THR A 128 2.43 -8.91 -3.90
CA THR A 128 1.84 -10.05 -3.20
C THR A 128 2.88 -10.99 -2.60
N CYS A 129 4.16 -10.87 -2.99
CA CYS A 129 5.23 -11.70 -2.46
C CYS A 129 5.55 -11.39 -0.99
N ASP A 130 6.11 -12.37 -0.27
CA ASP A 130 6.47 -12.20 1.13
C ASP A 130 7.89 -11.64 1.30
N VAL A 131 8.02 -10.69 2.22
CA VAL A 131 9.27 -10.11 2.73
C VAL A 131 10.10 -9.34 1.70
N HIS A 132 10.53 -9.99 0.62
CA HIS A 132 11.29 -9.41 -0.46
C HIS A 132 10.38 -9.09 -1.65
N SER A 133 10.75 -8.07 -2.44
CA SER A 133 10.11 -7.85 -3.73
C SER A 133 10.38 -9.04 -4.65
N CYS A 134 9.48 -9.31 -5.59
CA CYS A 134 9.64 -10.41 -6.53
C CYS A 134 9.47 -9.98 -7.99
N GLY A 135 9.81 -10.89 -8.90
CA GLY A 135 9.76 -10.60 -10.33
C GLY A 135 10.72 -9.47 -10.71
N SER A 136 10.17 -8.41 -11.28
CA SER A 136 10.92 -7.21 -11.71
C SER A 136 10.79 -6.02 -10.75
N ASP A 137 10.18 -6.23 -9.58
CA ASP A 137 9.89 -5.17 -8.63
C ASP A 137 11.18 -4.65 -7.98
N THR A 138 11.33 -3.33 -7.95
CA THR A 138 12.57 -2.68 -7.49
C THR A 138 12.32 -1.86 -6.24
N CYS A 139 13.26 -2.02 -5.30
CA CYS A 139 13.53 -1.15 -4.16
C CYS A 139 14.98 -0.66 -4.30
#